data_AF-A0A7X9VZS0-F1
#
_entry.id   AF-A0A7X9VZS0-F1
#
_cell.length_a   1.000
_cell.length_b   1.000
_cell.length_c   1.000
_cell.angle_alpha   90.00
_cell.angle_beta   90.00
_cell.angle_gamma   90.00
#
_symmetry.space_group_name_H-M   'P 1'
#
loop_
_entity.id
_entity.type
_entity.pdbx_description
1 polymer ?
#
loop_
_entity_poly.entity_id
_entity_poly.type
_entity_poly.pdbx_seq_one_letter_code
_entity_poly.pdbx_strand_id
1 'polypeptide(L)'
;MKGISRAVWLHRLKTASYAIGSVVLISWVTDALNEGLMFKPLLRYFYPAAVENYLHPFTDRPSLMIWLMPLLLALLLMFASSMMTVHHFKRRVLYRMSPPIASSKPDHLITLATGDQTLRGLPRTARRPTLHALYRQASEVAPLEKACAAAGIALHAHALPDTRDIRQLTLRLDRILAQIRHNADPAASIAFDLGSLPPELASAATIACLENSVMLCYLDAQQQLRTHRVICEISD
;
A
#
# COMPACT_ATOMS: atom_id res chain seq x y z
N MET A 1 21.23 8.10 11.61
CA MET A 1 20.82 6.67 11.63
C MET A 1 19.30 6.59 11.54
N LYS A 2 18.73 6.11 10.42
CA LYS A 2 17.27 5.94 10.29
C LYS A 2 16.84 4.78 11.18
N GLY A 3 16.05 5.04 12.22
CA GLY A 3 15.52 4.02 13.12
C GLY A 3 14.74 2.97 12.33
N ILE A 4 14.90 1.70 12.72
CA ILE A 4 14.15 0.59 12.12
C ILE A 4 12.66 0.85 12.34
N SER A 5 11.90 0.96 11.26
CA SER A 5 10.45 1.17 11.32
C SER A 5 9.76 0.08 12.14
N ARG A 6 8.71 0.43 12.90
CA ARG A 6 7.90 -0.49 13.72
C ARG A 6 7.42 -1.71 12.93
N ALA A 7 7.09 -1.52 11.65
CA ALA A 7 6.69 -2.61 10.75
C ALA A 7 7.80 -3.64 10.51
N VAL A 8 9.05 -3.19 10.37
CA VAL A 8 10.22 -4.06 10.18
C VAL A 8 10.53 -4.84 11.46
N TRP A 9 10.39 -4.20 12.63
CA TRP A 9 10.52 -4.87 13.93
C TRP A 9 9.47 -5.97 14.12
N LEU A 10 8.21 -5.67 13.83
CA LEU A 10 7.11 -6.63 13.94
C LEU A 10 7.28 -7.79 12.95
N HIS A 11 7.73 -7.51 11.72
CA HIS A 11 8.04 -8.55 10.75
C HIS A 11 9.16 -9.47 11.23
N ARG A 12 10.27 -8.91 11.74
CA ARG A 12 11.39 -9.69 12.28
C ARG A 12 10.98 -10.53 13.48
N LEU A 13 10.19 -9.97 14.40
CA LEU A 13 9.66 -10.69 15.56
C LEU A 13 8.75 -11.85 15.13
N LYS A 14 7.86 -11.62 14.16
CA LYS A 14 7.01 -12.65 13.56
C LYS A 14 7.84 -13.79 12.97
N THR A 15 8.83 -13.47 12.13
CA THR A 15 9.70 -14.47 11.50
C THR A 15 10.47 -15.28 12.54
N ALA A 16 11.00 -14.62 13.58
CA ALA A 16 11.69 -15.28 14.68
C ALA A 16 10.77 -16.24 15.45
N SER A 17 9.55 -15.80 15.81
CA SER A 17 8.57 -16.65 16.49
C SER A 17 8.16 -17.87 15.67
N TYR A 18 8.00 -17.73 14.36
CA TYR A 18 7.75 -18.87 13.46
C TYR A 18 8.94 -19.83 13.41
N ALA A 19 10.16 -19.33 13.24
CA ALA A 19 11.34 -20.16 13.18
C ALA A 19 11.55 -20.96 14.48
N ILE A 20 11.42 -20.30 15.63
CA ILE A 20 11.52 -20.94 16.95
C ILE A 20 10.42 -21.98 17.13
N GLY A 21 9.16 -21.61 16.83
CA GLY A 21 8.03 -22.53 16.93
C GLY A 21 8.19 -23.77 16.06
N SER A 22 8.63 -23.61 14.81
CA SER A 22 8.88 -24.72 13.88
C SER A 22 10.01 -25.63 14.35
N VAL A 23 11.11 -25.07 14.85
CA VAL A 23 12.22 -25.88 15.41
C VAL A 23 11.74 -26.71 16.59
N VAL A 24 10.98 -26.12 17.52
CA VAL A 24 10.44 -26.85 18.68
C VAL A 24 9.49 -27.94 18.23
N LEU A 25 8.57 -27.66 17.29
CA LEU A 25 7.56 -28.62 16.84
C LEU A 25 8.18 -29.79 16.05
N ILE A 26 9.15 -29.50 15.16
CA ILE A 26 9.89 -30.53 14.43
C ILE A 26 10.74 -31.37 15.39
N SER A 27 11.44 -30.74 16.33
CA SER A 27 12.26 -31.46 17.32
C SER A 27 11.40 -32.33 18.24
N TRP A 28 10.23 -31.84 18.63
CA TRP A 28 9.25 -32.59 19.41
C TRP A 28 8.76 -33.82 18.64
N VAL A 29 8.27 -33.65 17.41
CA VAL A 29 7.79 -34.79 16.59
C VAL A 29 8.91 -35.78 16.33
N THR A 30 10.12 -35.30 16.05
CA THR A 30 11.27 -36.16 15.74
C THR A 30 11.69 -36.98 16.95
N ASP A 31 11.75 -36.39 18.14
CA ASP A 31 12.14 -37.11 19.36
C ASP A 31 11.01 -37.98 19.92
N ALA A 32 9.74 -37.72 19.55
CA ALA A 32 8.60 -38.56 19.93
C ALA A 32 8.50 -39.82 19.04
N LEU A 33 9.12 -39.79 17.86
CA LEU A 33 9.14 -40.89 16.88
C LEU A 33 10.48 -41.65 16.88
N ASN A 34 11.58 -41.02 17.27
CA ASN A 34 12.91 -41.62 17.41
C ASN A 34 13.48 -41.26 18.78
N GLU A 35 14.09 -42.21 19.47
CA GLU A 35 14.53 -42.13 20.87
C GLU A 35 15.58 -41.02 21.19
N GLY A 36 15.16 -39.75 21.20
CA GLY A 36 15.81 -38.65 21.94
C GLY A 36 17.03 -37.96 21.31
N LEU A 37 17.06 -37.75 19.99
CA LEU A 37 18.24 -37.24 19.27
C LEU A 37 18.40 -35.70 19.32
N MET A 38 17.33 -34.92 19.45
CA MET A 38 17.36 -33.45 19.24
C MET A 38 16.91 -32.64 20.46
N PHE A 39 15.93 -33.13 21.21
CA PHE A 39 15.29 -32.43 22.32
C PHE A 39 15.97 -32.72 23.66
N LYS A 40 16.46 -33.95 23.87
CA LYS A 40 17.20 -34.34 25.08
C LYS A 40 18.46 -33.49 25.35
N PRO A 41 19.30 -33.14 24.35
CA PRO A 41 20.43 -32.21 24.57
C PRO A 41 19.99 -30.80 24.96
N LEU A 42 18.92 -30.30 24.34
CA LEU A 42 18.37 -28.97 24.64
C LEU A 42 17.79 -28.92 26.06
N LEU A 43 17.04 -29.94 26.45
CA LEU A 43 16.54 -30.10 27.83
C LEU A 43 17.68 -30.24 28.84
N ARG A 44 18.77 -30.94 28.50
CA ARG A 44 19.94 -31.10 29.39
C ARG A 44 20.60 -29.76 29.71
N TYR A 45 20.56 -28.82 28.77
CA TYR A 45 21.08 -27.47 28.97
C TYR A 45 20.24 -26.65 29.95
N PHE A 46 18.91 -26.74 29.87
CA PHE A 46 18.01 -25.92 30.69
C PHE A 46 17.58 -26.58 32.01
N TYR A 47 17.50 -27.90 32.08
CA TYR A 47 17.01 -28.68 33.22
C TYR A 47 17.88 -29.92 33.48
N PRO A 48 19.18 -29.77 33.80
CA PRO A 48 20.11 -30.89 33.89
C PRO A 48 19.69 -31.96 34.92
N ALA A 49 19.17 -31.54 36.09
CA ALA A 49 18.74 -32.46 37.15
C ALA A 49 17.47 -33.26 36.81
N ALA A 50 16.63 -32.77 35.90
CA ALA A 50 15.41 -33.46 35.47
C ALA A 50 15.67 -34.46 34.33
N VAL A 51 16.80 -34.34 33.62
CA VAL A 51 17.12 -35.13 32.43
C VAL A 51 17.81 -36.46 32.75
N GLU A 52 18.40 -36.62 33.94
CA GLU A 52 19.03 -37.90 34.35
C GLU A 52 18.02 -39.02 34.62
N ASN A 53 16.78 -38.69 35.01
CA ASN A 53 15.70 -39.65 35.28
C ASN A 53 14.70 -39.78 34.10
N TYR A 54 15.08 -39.28 32.93
CA TYR A 54 14.16 -39.06 31.80
C TYR A 54 13.93 -40.33 30.96
N LEU A 55 12.66 -40.70 30.77
CA LEU A 55 12.19 -41.77 29.89
C LEU A 55 11.35 -41.19 28.73
N HIS A 56 10.90 -42.05 27.81
CA HIS A 56 10.09 -41.66 26.63
C HIS A 56 8.83 -40.87 27.07
N PRO A 57 8.32 -39.90 26.27
CA PRO A 57 7.15 -39.07 26.63
C PRO A 57 5.88 -39.82 27.03
N PHE A 58 5.77 -41.10 26.66
CA PHE A 58 4.61 -41.95 26.95
C PHE A 58 4.85 -42.93 28.10
N THR A 59 6.01 -42.90 28.75
CA THR A 59 6.39 -43.87 29.79
C THR A 59 5.80 -43.49 31.14
N ASP A 60 5.81 -42.21 31.49
CA ASP A 60 5.32 -41.72 32.78
C ASP A 60 4.90 -40.24 32.75
N ARG A 61 4.05 -39.85 33.71
CA ARG A 61 3.48 -38.50 33.81
C ARG A 61 4.51 -37.36 33.87
N PRO A 62 5.61 -37.44 34.63
CA PRO A 62 6.58 -36.34 34.68
C PRO A 62 7.34 -36.18 33.35
N SER A 63 7.69 -37.27 32.67
CA SER A 63 8.27 -37.20 31.31
C SER A 63 7.29 -36.55 30.33
N LEU A 64 6.00 -36.91 30.37
CA LEU A 64 4.97 -36.26 29.56
C LEU A 64 4.88 -34.73 29.82
N MET A 65 4.98 -34.29 31.07
CA MET A 65 4.91 -32.86 31.41
C MET A 65 6.12 -32.07 30.92
N ILE A 66 7.32 -32.65 31.00
CA ILE A 66 8.56 -32.07 30.45
C ILE A 66 8.44 -31.88 28.93
N TRP A 67 7.71 -32.77 28.27
CA TRP A 67 7.42 -32.75 26.84
C TRP A 67 6.30 -31.80 26.44
N LEU A 68 5.27 -31.67 27.27
CA LEU A 68 4.07 -30.91 26.94
C LEU A 68 4.29 -29.39 27.04
N MET A 69 5.06 -28.92 28.03
CA MET A 69 5.30 -27.48 28.23
C MET A 69 5.92 -26.77 27.01
N PRO A 70 7.00 -27.29 26.40
CA PRO A 70 7.61 -26.68 25.22
C PRO A 70 6.67 -26.69 24.00
N LEU A 71 5.86 -27.75 23.85
CA LEU A 71 4.86 -27.85 22.79
C LEU A 71 3.76 -26.79 22.97
N LEU A 72 3.22 -26.64 24.19
CA LEU A 72 2.22 -25.62 24.50
C LEU A 72 2.78 -24.21 24.27
N LEU A 73 4.04 -23.96 24.65
CA LEU A 73 4.71 -22.68 24.40
C LEU A 73 4.86 -22.40 22.90
N ALA A 74 5.27 -23.41 22.11
CA ALA A 74 5.40 -23.28 20.66
C ALA A 74 4.04 -23.01 19.98
N LEU A 75 2.99 -23.72 20.41
CA LEU A 75 1.63 -23.49 19.92
C LEU A 75 1.12 -22.10 20.28
N LEU A 76 1.35 -21.62 21.51
CA LEU A 76 1.02 -20.26 21.93
C LEU A 76 1.76 -19.20 21.10
N LEU A 77 3.06 -19.40 20.84
CA LEU A 77 3.86 -18.50 19.99
C LEU A 77 3.34 -18.46 18.54
N MET A 78 2.97 -19.61 17.98
CA MET A 78 2.36 -19.67 16.65
C MET A 78 0.99 -18.97 16.62
N PHE A 79 0.15 -19.17 17.64
CA PHE A 79 -1.14 -18.50 17.76
C PHE A 79 -0.99 -16.98 17.87
N ALA A 80 -0.09 -16.51 18.73
CA ALA A 80 0.21 -15.09 18.91
C ALA A 80 0.74 -14.46 17.61
N SER A 81 1.63 -15.16 16.90
CA SER A 81 2.16 -14.74 15.60
C SER A 81 1.08 -14.66 14.51
N SER A 82 0.13 -15.59 14.51
CA SER A 82 -1.03 -15.58 13.62
C SER A 82 -1.97 -14.40 13.93
N MET A 83 -2.29 -14.16 15.22
CA MET A 83 -3.10 -13.01 15.62
C MET A 83 -2.44 -11.67 15.29
N MET A 84 -1.13 -11.54 15.49
CA MET A 84 -0.36 -10.36 15.06
C MET A 84 -0.48 -10.14 13.55
N THR A 85 -0.47 -11.21 12.76
CA THR A 85 -0.64 -11.13 11.30
C THR A 85 -2.02 -10.57 10.97
N VAL A 86 -3.09 -11.14 11.54
CA VAL A 86 -4.47 -10.66 11.28
C VAL A 86 -4.68 -9.22 11.74
N HIS A 87 -4.14 -8.83 12.90
CA HIS A 87 -4.33 -7.50 13.44
C HIS A 87 -3.56 -6.42 12.64
N HIS A 88 -2.36 -6.73 12.15
CA HIS A 88 -1.58 -5.81 11.32
C HIS A 88 -2.18 -5.64 9.91
N PHE A 89 -2.79 -6.68 9.34
CA PHE A 89 -3.53 -6.56 8.08
C PHE A 89 -4.89 -5.85 8.25
N LYS A 90 -5.41 -5.72 9.47
CA LYS A 90 -6.68 -5.04 9.78
C LYS A 90 -6.55 -3.56 10.18
N ARG A 91 -5.41 -2.91 9.96
CA ARG A 91 -5.37 -1.43 10.04
C ARG A 91 -6.28 -0.89 8.95
N ARG A 92 -7.48 -0.44 9.34
CA ARG A 92 -8.42 0.20 8.43
C ARG A 92 -7.87 1.57 8.09
N VAL A 93 -7.28 1.68 6.91
CA VAL A 93 -6.95 2.97 6.33
C VAL A 93 -8.28 3.63 5.95
N LEU A 94 -8.64 4.69 6.67
CA LEU A 94 -9.81 5.49 6.33
C LEU A 94 -9.34 6.60 5.40
N TYR A 95 -9.78 6.50 4.14
CA TYR A 95 -9.59 7.57 3.17
C TYR A 95 -10.76 8.54 3.29
N ARG A 96 -10.46 9.79 3.63
CA ARG A 96 -11.44 10.87 3.70
C ARG A 96 -11.06 11.94 2.69
N MET A 97 -12.03 12.46 1.94
CA MET A 97 -11.82 13.66 1.14
C MET A 97 -11.94 14.89 2.03
N SER A 98 -10.99 15.82 1.89
CA SER A 98 -11.09 17.14 2.53
C SER A 98 -12.35 17.87 2.04
N PRO A 99 -12.90 18.82 2.82
CA PRO A 99 -13.96 19.69 2.31
C PRO A 99 -13.52 20.39 1.01
N PRO A 100 -14.46 20.62 0.07
CA PRO A 100 -14.18 21.33 -1.17
C PRO A 100 -13.67 22.74 -0.87
N ILE A 101 -12.52 23.07 -1.42
CA ILE A 101 -12.02 24.45 -1.41
C ILE A 101 -12.13 24.99 -2.83
N ALA A 102 -12.67 26.20 -2.97
CA ALA A 102 -12.57 26.95 -4.21
C ALA A 102 -11.09 27.26 -4.44
N SER A 103 -10.49 26.65 -5.45
CA SER A 103 -9.06 26.82 -5.72
C SER A 103 -8.83 27.87 -6.78
N SER A 104 -7.72 28.60 -6.63
CA SER A 104 -7.07 29.17 -7.81
C SER A 104 -6.77 28.05 -8.78
N LYS A 105 -7.00 28.31 -10.06
CA LYS A 105 -6.88 27.32 -11.12
C LYS A 105 -5.43 26.76 -11.16
N PRO A 106 -5.24 25.45 -11.36
CA PRO A 106 -3.95 24.78 -11.21
C PRO A 106 -2.97 25.11 -12.34
N ASP A 107 -1.66 25.04 -12.05
CA ASP A 107 -0.58 25.21 -13.04
C ASP A 107 -0.50 24.00 -13.98
N HIS A 108 -0.69 22.80 -13.41
CA HIS A 108 -0.74 21.53 -14.13
C HIS A 108 -2.10 20.86 -13.91
N LEU A 109 -2.81 20.56 -14.99
CA LEU A 109 -4.05 19.79 -14.97
C LEU A 109 -3.82 18.42 -15.61
N ILE A 110 -4.23 17.36 -14.93
CA ILE A 110 -4.21 15.99 -15.44
C ILE A 110 -5.63 15.55 -15.72
N THR A 111 -5.90 15.01 -16.89
CA THR A 111 -7.25 14.59 -17.28
C THR A 111 -7.23 13.53 -18.38
N LEU A 112 -8.36 12.91 -18.65
CA LEU A 112 -8.52 11.92 -19.72
C LEU A 112 -8.60 12.63 -21.09
N ALA A 113 -7.95 12.05 -22.10
CA ALA A 113 -7.85 12.62 -23.44
C ALA A 113 -9.20 12.75 -24.16
N THR A 114 -10.20 11.93 -23.81
CA THR A 114 -11.52 11.93 -24.44
C THR A 114 -12.50 12.96 -23.85
N GLY A 115 -12.07 13.77 -22.88
CA GLY A 115 -12.93 14.75 -22.25
C GLY A 115 -13.05 16.04 -23.07
N ASP A 116 -14.06 16.16 -23.92
CA ASP A 116 -14.40 17.38 -24.68
C ASP A 116 -14.67 18.62 -23.77
N GLN A 117 -14.87 18.38 -22.48
CA GLN A 117 -15.10 19.41 -21.44
C GLN A 117 -13.84 19.88 -20.71
N THR A 118 -12.71 19.19 -20.89
CA THR A 118 -11.49 19.39 -20.08
C THR A 118 -10.83 20.76 -20.27
N LEU A 119 -11.02 21.36 -21.44
CA LEU A 119 -10.50 22.69 -21.76
C LEU A 119 -11.28 23.84 -21.12
N ARG A 120 -12.53 23.61 -20.69
CA ARG A 120 -13.35 24.66 -20.05
C ARG A 120 -12.89 24.97 -18.62
N GLY A 121 -12.27 24.00 -17.95
CA GLY A 121 -11.74 24.15 -16.58
C GLY A 121 -10.34 24.76 -16.47
N LEU A 122 -9.58 24.83 -17.57
CA LEU A 122 -8.21 25.35 -17.55
C LEU A 122 -8.16 26.89 -17.36
N PRO A 123 -7.24 27.40 -16.53
CA PRO A 123 -6.95 28.83 -16.47
C PRO A 123 -6.40 29.33 -17.80
N ARG A 124 -7.09 30.30 -18.40
CA ARG A 124 -6.45 31.26 -19.32
C ARG A 124 -5.54 32.27 -18.60
N THR A 125 -5.42 32.18 -17.27
CA THR A 125 -4.78 33.17 -16.40
C THR A 125 -3.47 32.70 -15.74
N ALA A 126 -3.08 31.42 -15.91
CA ALA A 126 -1.79 30.94 -15.45
C ALA A 126 -0.70 31.39 -16.44
N ARG A 127 0.50 31.72 -15.94
CA ARG A 127 1.58 32.29 -16.76
C ARG A 127 2.06 31.34 -17.88
N ARG A 128 1.81 30.02 -17.75
CA ARG A 128 1.96 28.91 -18.73
C ARG A 128 1.20 27.66 -18.22
N PRO A 129 -0.11 27.50 -18.48
CA PRO A 129 -0.84 26.30 -18.07
C PRO A 129 -0.33 25.07 -18.84
N THR A 130 -0.20 23.95 -18.13
CA THR A 130 0.21 22.66 -18.70
C THR A 130 -0.91 21.63 -18.53
N LEU A 131 -1.28 20.99 -19.63
CA LEU A 131 -2.25 19.89 -19.67
C LEU A 131 -1.52 18.56 -19.84
N HIS A 132 -1.79 17.63 -18.93
CA HIS A 132 -1.36 16.25 -19.01
C HIS A 132 -2.55 15.37 -19.42
N ALA A 133 -2.56 14.92 -20.68
CA ALA A 133 -3.63 14.11 -21.23
C ALA A 133 -3.32 12.62 -21.08
N LEU A 134 -4.17 11.90 -20.37
CA LEU A 134 -4.12 10.46 -20.22
C LEU A 134 -4.93 9.81 -21.33
N TYR A 135 -4.28 8.99 -22.17
CA TYR A 135 -4.94 8.35 -23.32
C TYR A 135 -4.78 6.83 -23.27
N ARG A 136 -5.74 6.11 -23.84
CA ARG A 136 -5.65 4.67 -24.10
C ARG A 136 -5.31 4.40 -25.55
N GLN A 137 -5.87 5.20 -26.46
CA GLN A 137 -5.60 5.13 -27.89
C GLN A 137 -4.95 6.44 -28.34
N ALA A 138 -3.90 6.37 -29.16
CA ALA A 138 -3.18 7.57 -29.62
C ALA A 138 -4.07 8.53 -30.42
N SER A 139 -5.13 8.01 -31.06
CA SER A 139 -6.16 8.79 -31.77
C SER A 139 -6.92 9.76 -30.86
N GLU A 140 -7.00 9.50 -29.55
CA GLU A 140 -7.70 10.35 -28.58
C GLU A 140 -6.97 11.67 -28.33
N VAL A 141 -5.67 11.75 -28.65
CA VAL A 141 -4.82 12.92 -28.35
C VAL A 141 -4.92 13.99 -29.43
N ALA A 142 -5.12 13.59 -30.69
CA ALA A 142 -5.08 14.49 -31.85
C ALA A 142 -6.09 15.67 -31.78
N PRO A 143 -7.33 15.51 -31.30
CA PRO A 143 -8.25 16.64 -31.11
C PRO A 143 -7.76 17.64 -30.04
N LEU A 144 -7.15 17.14 -28.96
CA LEU A 144 -6.63 17.95 -27.86
C LEU A 144 -5.39 18.75 -28.25
N GLU A 145 -4.51 18.19 -29.08
CA GLU A 145 -3.33 18.90 -29.59
C GLU A 145 -3.72 20.21 -30.29
N LYS A 146 -4.70 20.16 -31.18
CA LYS A 146 -5.20 21.34 -31.90
C LYS A 146 -5.78 22.38 -30.95
N ALA A 147 -6.57 21.94 -29.98
CA ALA A 147 -7.23 22.83 -29.05
C ALA A 147 -6.26 23.46 -28.02
N CYS A 148 -5.27 22.71 -27.56
CA CYS A 148 -4.20 23.21 -26.69
C CYS A 148 -3.30 24.20 -27.43
N ALA A 149 -2.93 23.90 -28.68
CA ALA A 149 -2.15 24.80 -29.52
C ALA A 149 -2.87 26.13 -29.76
N ALA A 150 -4.18 26.08 -30.06
CA ALA A 150 -5.00 27.29 -30.22
C ALA A 150 -5.12 28.12 -28.92
N ALA A 151 -5.05 27.47 -27.76
CA ALA A 151 -5.14 28.11 -26.46
C ALA A 151 -3.79 28.49 -25.84
N GLY A 152 -2.66 28.19 -26.50
CA GLY A 152 -1.31 28.43 -25.96
C GLY A 152 -0.97 27.58 -24.74
N ILE A 153 -1.56 26.39 -24.61
CA ILE A 153 -1.39 25.46 -23.48
C ILE A 153 -0.37 24.39 -23.87
N ALA A 154 0.59 24.11 -22.99
CA ALA A 154 1.55 23.02 -23.20
C ALA A 154 0.84 21.67 -22.97
N LEU A 155 0.88 20.78 -23.96
CA LEU A 155 0.27 19.45 -23.87
C LEU A 155 1.33 18.37 -23.72
N HIS A 156 1.14 17.50 -22.72
CA HIS A 156 1.91 16.27 -22.57
C HIS A 156 0.96 15.07 -22.53
N ALA A 157 1.15 14.13 -23.46
CA ALA A 157 0.33 12.94 -23.54
C ALA A 157 0.99 11.76 -22.81
N HIS A 158 0.20 10.99 -22.06
CA HIS A 158 0.66 9.85 -21.27
C HIS A 158 -0.24 8.64 -21.53
N ALA A 159 0.37 7.54 -21.97
CA ALA A 159 -0.34 6.29 -22.23
C ALA A 159 -0.77 5.58 -20.94
N LEU A 160 -2.04 5.22 -20.87
CA LEU A 160 -2.63 4.31 -19.90
C LEU A 160 -2.88 2.93 -20.52
N PRO A 161 -2.74 1.84 -19.74
CA PRO A 161 -3.10 0.50 -20.17
C PRO A 161 -4.62 0.40 -20.35
N ASP A 162 -5.06 -0.36 -21.36
CA ASP A 162 -6.47 -0.69 -21.54
C ASP A 162 -6.86 -1.85 -20.63
N THR A 163 -7.04 -1.56 -19.35
CA THR A 163 -7.39 -2.52 -18.30
C THR A 163 -8.34 -1.89 -17.30
N ARG A 164 -9.18 -2.72 -16.68
CA ARG A 164 -10.01 -2.34 -15.52
C ARG A 164 -9.36 -2.72 -14.18
N ASP A 165 -8.18 -3.35 -14.21
CA ASP A 165 -7.45 -3.69 -12.99
C ASP A 165 -6.95 -2.43 -12.29
N ILE A 166 -7.61 -2.09 -11.17
CA ILE A 166 -7.30 -0.93 -10.35
C ILE A 166 -5.84 -0.94 -9.90
N ARG A 167 -5.25 -2.10 -9.61
CA ARG A 167 -3.85 -2.19 -9.16
C ARG A 167 -2.89 -1.81 -10.29
N GLN A 168 -3.13 -2.31 -11.49
CA GLN A 168 -2.33 -1.96 -12.67
C GLN A 168 -2.48 -0.47 -13.01
N LEU A 169 -3.70 0.06 -12.95
CA LEU A 169 -3.97 1.48 -13.16
C LEU A 169 -3.27 2.34 -12.10
N THR A 170 -3.33 1.97 -10.83
CA THR A 170 -2.68 2.70 -9.72
C THR A 170 -1.18 2.75 -9.92
N LEU A 171 -0.52 1.60 -10.15
CA LEU A 171 0.93 1.55 -10.38
C LEU A 171 1.37 2.36 -11.60
N ARG A 172 0.56 2.40 -12.65
CA ARG A 172 0.86 3.21 -13.83
C ARG A 172 0.70 4.69 -13.53
N LEU A 173 -0.38 5.07 -12.87
CA LEU A 173 -0.65 6.45 -12.47
C LEU A 173 0.43 6.95 -11.51
N ASP A 174 0.86 6.18 -10.53
CA ASP A 174 1.93 6.58 -9.60
C ASP A 174 3.20 6.99 -10.34
N ARG A 175 3.62 6.20 -11.34
CA ARG A 175 4.79 6.52 -12.15
C ARG A 175 4.60 7.82 -12.95
N ILE A 176 3.44 7.99 -13.56
CA ILE A 176 3.11 9.19 -14.35
C ILE A 176 3.08 10.42 -13.43
N LEU A 177 2.39 10.34 -12.29
CA LEU A 177 2.25 11.44 -11.34
C LEU A 177 3.60 11.81 -10.70
N ALA A 178 4.42 10.81 -10.34
CA ALA A 178 5.77 11.04 -9.85
C ALA A 178 6.64 11.77 -10.88
N GLN A 179 6.55 11.38 -12.16
CA GLN A 179 7.27 12.04 -13.23
C GLN A 179 6.79 13.48 -13.44
N ILE A 180 5.48 13.71 -13.43
CA ILE A 180 4.89 15.05 -13.55
C ILE A 180 5.35 15.94 -12.38
N ARG A 181 5.26 15.44 -11.15
CA ARG A 181 5.68 16.16 -9.94
C ARG A 181 7.19 16.45 -9.94
N HIS A 182 8.00 15.55 -10.48
CA HIS A 182 9.45 15.75 -10.61
C HIS A 182 9.81 16.84 -11.63
N ASN A 183 9.05 16.92 -12.73
CA ASN A 183 9.30 17.89 -13.81
C ASN A 183 8.70 19.28 -13.54
N ALA A 184 7.70 19.35 -12.65
CA ALA A 184 7.08 20.61 -12.26
C ALA A 184 7.94 21.39 -11.26
N ASP A 185 7.74 22.71 -11.19
CA ASP A 185 8.31 23.53 -10.11
C ASP A 185 7.85 22.97 -8.75
N PRO A 186 8.71 22.88 -7.72
CA PRO A 186 8.32 22.49 -6.38
C PRO A 186 7.09 23.23 -5.82
N ALA A 187 6.88 24.49 -6.21
CA ALA A 187 5.72 25.29 -5.82
C ALA A 187 4.49 25.12 -6.73
N ALA A 188 4.61 24.40 -7.85
CA ALA A 188 3.53 24.25 -8.82
C ALA A 188 2.34 23.49 -8.24
N SER A 189 1.17 24.07 -8.45
CA SER A 189 -0.11 23.44 -8.13
C SER A 189 -0.50 22.43 -9.20
N ILE A 190 -0.72 21.18 -8.79
CA ILE A 190 -1.06 20.07 -9.69
C ILE A 190 -2.40 19.50 -9.26
N ALA A 191 -3.33 19.40 -10.21
CA ALA A 191 -4.65 18.84 -9.97
C ALA A 191 -4.99 17.74 -10.99
N PHE A 192 -5.72 16.73 -10.52
CA PHE A 192 -6.25 15.63 -11.30
C PHE A 192 -7.76 15.76 -11.42
N ASP A 193 -8.26 15.91 -12.64
CA ASP A 193 -9.68 16.01 -12.93
C ASP A 193 -10.39 14.66 -12.84
N LEU A 194 -11.35 14.56 -11.93
CA LEU A 194 -12.19 13.39 -11.72
C LEU A 194 -13.48 13.41 -12.53
N GLY A 195 -13.88 14.55 -13.10
CA GLY A 195 -15.25 14.80 -13.56
C GLY A 195 -15.76 13.87 -14.67
N SER A 196 -14.87 13.27 -15.44
CA SER A 196 -15.21 12.40 -16.58
C SER A 196 -14.55 11.02 -16.53
N LEU A 197 -14.01 10.62 -15.37
CA LEU A 197 -13.31 9.34 -15.25
C LEU A 197 -14.27 8.17 -15.02
N PRO A 198 -13.98 6.99 -15.61
CA PRO A 198 -14.66 5.77 -15.21
C PRO A 198 -14.31 5.42 -13.74
N PRO A 199 -15.22 4.76 -13.00
CA PRO A 199 -15.08 4.51 -11.56
C PRO A 199 -13.76 3.84 -11.15
N GLU A 200 -13.26 2.89 -11.94
CA GLU A 200 -12.02 2.18 -11.68
C GLU A 200 -10.80 3.11 -11.77
N LEU A 201 -10.80 4.00 -12.76
CA LEU A 201 -9.73 4.99 -12.95
C LEU A 201 -9.82 6.10 -11.92
N ALA A 202 -11.02 6.55 -11.53
CA ALA A 202 -11.22 7.51 -10.47
C ALA A 202 -10.71 6.99 -9.11
N SER A 203 -10.95 5.70 -8.84
CA SER A 203 -10.46 5.02 -7.64
C SER A 203 -8.93 4.92 -7.63
N ALA A 204 -8.35 4.47 -8.75
CA ALA A 204 -6.89 4.43 -8.92
C ALA A 204 -6.24 5.83 -8.80
N ALA A 205 -6.84 6.85 -9.41
CA ALA A 205 -6.38 8.23 -9.33
C ALA A 205 -6.44 8.78 -7.89
N THR A 206 -7.49 8.46 -7.14
CA THR A 206 -7.63 8.87 -5.73
C THR A 206 -6.47 8.35 -4.88
N ILE A 207 -6.11 7.07 -5.05
CA ILE A 207 -4.98 6.45 -4.34
C ILE A 207 -3.66 7.06 -4.79
N ALA A 208 -3.42 7.13 -6.10
CA ALA A 208 -2.16 7.62 -6.64
C ALA A 208 -1.90 9.11 -6.34
N CYS A 209 -2.95 9.93 -6.30
CA CYS A 209 -2.83 11.35 -5.98
C CYS A 209 -2.40 11.61 -4.53
N LEU A 210 -2.86 10.76 -3.59
CA LEU A 210 -2.45 10.84 -2.19
C LEU A 210 -0.93 10.69 -2.05
N GLU A 211 -0.34 9.70 -2.73
CA GLU A 211 1.09 9.40 -2.63
C GLU A 211 1.96 10.50 -3.27
N ASN A 212 1.45 11.17 -4.30
CA ASN A 212 2.21 12.13 -5.12
C ASN A 212 1.91 13.61 -4.80
N SER A 213 1.19 13.89 -3.70
CA SER A 213 0.77 15.24 -3.31
C SER A 213 0.05 15.99 -4.44
N VAL A 214 -0.84 15.29 -5.15
CA VAL A 214 -1.66 15.85 -6.23
C VAL A 214 -3.07 16.10 -5.69
N MET A 215 -3.65 17.25 -6.03
CA MET A 215 -5.02 17.57 -5.62
C MET A 215 -6.01 16.89 -6.57
N LEU A 216 -7.15 16.46 -6.05
CA LEU A 216 -8.27 16.02 -6.89
C LEU A 216 -9.13 17.24 -7.22
N CYS A 217 -9.62 17.34 -8.44
CA CYS A 217 -10.54 18.41 -8.83
C CYS A 217 -11.73 17.91 -9.64
N TYR A 218 -12.80 18.69 -9.62
CA TYR A 218 -13.97 18.51 -10.49
C TYR A 218 -14.67 19.87 -10.69
N LEU A 219 -15.52 19.96 -11.71
CA LEU A 219 -16.41 21.09 -11.92
C LEU A 219 -17.73 20.85 -11.19
N ASP A 220 -18.15 21.77 -10.32
CA ASP A 220 -19.45 21.69 -9.67
C ASP A 220 -20.60 22.03 -10.64
N ALA A 221 -21.85 21.93 -10.15
CA ALA A 221 -23.04 22.23 -10.95
C ALA A 221 -23.06 23.68 -11.49
N GLN A 222 -22.34 24.59 -10.83
CA GLN A 222 -22.17 25.98 -11.19
C GLN A 222 -20.94 26.22 -12.09
N GLN A 223 -20.30 25.15 -12.59
CA GLN A 223 -19.10 25.19 -13.43
C GLN A 223 -17.89 25.84 -12.74
N GLN A 224 -17.84 25.79 -11.40
CA GLN A 224 -16.68 26.24 -10.63
C GLN A 224 -15.76 25.06 -10.32
N LEU A 225 -14.44 25.29 -10.45
CA LEU A 225 -13.44 24.28 -10.12
C LEU A 225 -13.34 24.13 -8.60
N ARG A 226 -13.66 22.94 -8.11
CA ARG A 226 -13.47 22.53 -6.72
C ARG A 226 -12.25 21.64 -6.62
N THR A 227 -11.40 21.87 -5.62
CA THR A 227 -10.27 20.99 -5.32
C THR A 227 -10.40 20.37 -3.95
N HIS A 228 -9.91 19.13 -3.83
CA HIS A 228 -9.91 18.35 -2.62
C HIS A 228 -8.55 17.65 -2.48
N ARG A 229 -8.18 17.39 -1.24
CA ARG A 229 -7.07 16.49 -0.92
C ARG A 229 -7.66 15.19 -0.38
N VAL A 230 -7.02 14.09 -0.73
CA VAL A 230 -7.26 12.83 -0.05
C VAL A 230 -6.47 12.89 1.26
N ILE A 231 -7.16 12.62 2.36
CA ILE A 231 -6.58 12.50 3.69
C ILE A 231 -6.63 11.02 4.05
N CYS A 232 -5.48 10.46 4.38
CA CYS A 232 -5.36 9.10 4.87
C CYS A 232 -5.25 9.17 6.40
N GLU A 233 -6.33 8.79 7.07
CA GLU A 233 -6.35 8.63 8.52
C GLU A 233 -6.11 7.16 8.85
N ILE A 234 -5.02 6.90 9.58
CA ILE A 234 -4.78 5.57 10.15
C ILE A 234 -5.55 5.56 11.46
N SER A 235 -6.72 4.91 11.47
CA SER A 235 -7.41 4.64 12.73
C SER A 235 -6.64 3.53 13.46
N ASP A 236 -6.16 3.84 14.66
CA ASP A 236 -5.68 2.84 15.61
C ASP A 236 -6.83 2.00 16.18
#